data_AF-A0A3D0QCL9-F1
#
_entry.id   AF-A0A3D0QCL9-F1
#
_cell.length_a   1.000
_cell.length_b   1.000
_cell.length_c   1.000
_cell.angle_alpha   90.00
_cell.angle_beta   90.00
_cell.angle_gamma   90.00
#
_symmetry.space_group_name_H-M   'P 1'
#
loop_
_entity.id
_entity.type
_entity.pdbx_description
1 polymer ?
#
loop_
_entity_poly.entity_id
_entity_poly.type
_entity_poly.pdbx_seq_one_letter_code
_entity_poly.pdbx_strand_id
1 'polypeptide(L)'
;MDGKEDLERREYGNRRGSEILMFQQQRHRKMRSGSYYLVLALIALPVGLFATDYRVSTPAQISTALTSARPGDTLTMTNGVWSNAAIVFKGFGTSTAPYLLRAESYGGVVLTGSSNLRITG
;
A
#
# COMPACT_ATOMS: atom_id res chain seq x y z
N MET A 1 -78.22 -15.28 -30.42
CA MET A 1 -77.12 -15.79 -29.57
C MET A 1 -76.11 -16.33 -30.54
N ASP A 2 -74.91 -15.82 -30.70
CA ASP A 2 -74.00 -15.27 -29.71
C ASP A 2 -72.86 -14.62 -30.50
N GLY A 3 -72.90 -13.29 -30.65
CA GLY A 3 -71.93 -12.49 -31.40
C GLY A 3 -71.35 -11.34 -30.56
N LYS A 4 -71.71 -11.30 -29.27
CA LYS A 4 -71.28 -10.29 -28.31
C LYS A 4 -70.35 -10.89 -27.26
N GLU A 5 -70.46 -12.19 -26.95
CA GLU A 5 -69.57 -12.85 -25.98
C GLU A 5 -68.17 -13.15 -26.56
N ASP A 6 -68.07 -13.24 -27.87
CA ASP A 6 -66.86 -13.42 -28.64
C ASP A 6 -66.07 -12.11 -28.83
N LEU A 7 -66.73 -10.96 -28.77
CA LEU A 7 -66.05 -9.65 -28.72
C LEU A 7 -65.53 -9.34 -27.31
N GLU A 8 -66.32 -9.62 -26.27
CA GLU A 8 -65.86 -9.47 -24.88
C GLU A 8 -64.72 -10.44 -24.53
N ARG A 9 -64.74 -11.68 -25.05
CA ARG A 9 -63.61 -12.62 -24.89
C ARG A 9 -62.31 -12.13 -25.54
N ARG A 10 -62.40 -11.43 -26.68
CA ARG A 10 -61.22 -10.89 -27.39
C ARG A 10 -60.65 -9.68 -26.65
N GLU A 11 -61.49 -8.80 -26.13
CA GLU A 11 -61.10 -7.65 -25.31
C GLU A 11 -60.50 -8.08 -23.95
N TYR A 12 -61.09 -9.09 -23.30
CA TYR A 12 -60.66 -9.58 -21.99
C TYR A 12 -59.35 -10.40 -22.06
N GLY A 13 -59.04 -11.01 -23.21
CA GLY A 13 -57.74 -11.63 -23.47
C GLY A 13 -56.62 -10.61 -23.69
N ASN A 14 -56.93 -9.51 -24.39
CA ASN A 14 -55.95 -8.47 -24.73
C ASN A 14 -55.60 -7.57 -23.52
N ARG A 15 -56.59 -7.17 -22.70
CA ARG A 15 -56.36 -6.39 -21.47
C ARG A 15 -55.58 -7.16 -20.40
N ARG A 16 -55.88 -8.45 -20.21
CA ARG A 16 -55.13 -9.29 -19.27
C ARG A 16 -53.70 -9.50 -19.74
N GLY A 17 -53.46 -9.71 -21.04
CA GLY A 17 -52.12 -9.83 -21.62
C GLY A 17 -51.19 -8.65 -21.29
N SER A 18 -51.73 -7.42 -21.30
CA SER A 18 -50.99 -6.21 -20.90
C SER A 18 -50.75 -6.08 -19.38
N GLU A 19 -51.60 -6.66 -18.54
CA GLU A 19 -51.43 -6.64 -17.07
C GLU A 19 -50.38 -7.67 -16.60
N ILE A 20 -50.30 -8.84 -17.25
CA ILE A 20 -49.29 -9.87 -16.92
C ILE A 20 -47.88 -9.47 -17.40
N LEU A 21 -47.77 -8.58 -18.38
CA LEU A 21 -46.49 -8.00 -18.80
C LEU A 21 -46.00 -6.89 -17.86
N MET A 22 -46.89 -6.27 -17.07
CA MET A 22 -46.49 -5.24 -16.08
C MET A 22 -45.95 -5.82 -14.76
N PHE A 23 -46.21 -7.08 -14.44
CA PHE A 23 -45.74 -7.70 -13.18
C PHE A 23 -44.38 -8.40 -13.26
N GLN A 24 -43.80 -8.53 -14.45
CA GLN A 24 -42.40 -8.98 -14.66
C GLN A 24 -41.40 -7.80 -14.63
N GLN A 25 -41.82 -6.67 -14.08
CA GLN A 25 -40.96 -5.53 -13.81
C GLN A 25 -40.86 -5.27 -12.31
N GLN A 26 -40.73 -6.35 -11.52
CA GLN A 26 -39.92 -6.27 -10.32
C GLN A 26 -38.52 -5.87 -10.76
N ARG A 27 -38.33 -4.56 -10.82
CA ARG A 27 -37.06 -3.85 -10.91
C ARG A 27 -36.05 -4.69 -10.17
N HIS A 28 -35.21 -5.38 -10.94
CA HIS A 28 -33.89 -5.76 -10.47
C HIS A 28 -33.35 -4.50 -9.81
N ARG A 29 -33.30 -4.48 -8.48
CA ARG A 29 -32.48 -3.55 -7.72
C ARG A 29 -31.09 -3.79 -8.29
N LYS A 30 -30.68 -2.95 -9.26
CA LYS A 30 -29.30 -2.88 -9.76
C LYS A 30 -28.46 -2.28 -8.64
N MET A 31 -28.37 -3.01 -7.52
CA MET A 31 -27.32 -2.85 -6.54
C MET A 31 -26.15 -3.71 -7.03
N ARG A 32 -25.59 -3.33 -8.19
CA ARG A 32 -24.40 -3.97 -8.78
C ARG A 32 -23.31 -2.95 -9.14
N SER A 33 -23.52 -1.68 -8.78
CA SER A 33 -22.62 -0.57 -9.13
C SER A 33 -21.79 -0.10 -7.93
N GLY A 34 -22.26 -0.34 -6.69
CA GLY A 34 -21.59 0.10 -5.45
C GLY A 34 -20.36 -0.75 -5.07
N SER A 35 -20.29 -2.00 -5.54
CA SER A 35 -19.19 -2.93 -5.25
C SER A 35 -17.87 -2.47 -5.87
N TYR A 36 -17.90 -1.84 -7.04
CA TYR A 36 -16.70 -1.32 -7.70
C TYR A 36 -16.09 -0.13 -6.95
N TYR A 37 -16.91 0.72 -6.34
CA TYR A 37 -16.42 1.84 -5.53
C TYR A 37 -15.72 1.37 -4.25
N LEU A 38 -16.18 0.26 -3.65
CA LEU A 38 -15.51 -0.36 -2.50
C LEU A 38 -14.15 -0.96 -2.86
N VAL A 39 -14.05 -1.63 -4.02
CA VAL A 39 -12.77 -2.17 -4.50
C VAL A 39 -11.81 -1.04 -4.93
N LEU A 40 -12.31 0.00 -5.59
CA LEU A 40 -11.51 1.17 -5.96
C LEU A 40 -11.04 1.98 -4.73
N ALA A 41 -11.87 2.11 -3.70
CA ALA A 41 -11.50 2.78 -2.46
C ALA A 41 -10.42 2.04 -1.67
N LEU A 42 -10.35 0.71 -1.79
CA LEU A 42 -9.34 -0.11 -1.11
C LEU A 42 -7.94 0.02 -1.75
N ILE A 43 -7.87 0.30 -3.06
CA ILE A 43 -6.61 0.48 -3.81
C ILE A 43 -6.04 1.90 -3.61
N ALA A 44 -6.90 2.87 -3.30
CA ALA A 44 -6.50 4.28 -3.18
C ALA A 44 -5.83 4.64 -1.84
N LEU A 45 -5.59 3.68 -0.93
CA LEU A 45 -4.88 3.95 0.32
C LEU A 45 -3.39 4.20 0.04
N PRO A 46 -2.87 5.43 0.21
CA PRO A 46 -1.45 5.65 0.10
C PRO A 46 -0.77 5.00 1.32
N VAL A 47 -0.08 3.88 1.11
CA VAL A 47 0.87 3.37 2.09
C VAL A 47 2.02 4.36 2.19
N GLY A 48 2.14 5.03 3.33
CA GLY A 48 3.20 6.00 3.58
C GLY A 48 4.58 5.33 3.50
N LEU A 49 5.37 5.71 2.50
CA LEU A 49 6.81 5.45 2.42
C LEU A 49 7.53 6.47 3.30
N PHE A 50 7.48 6.28 4.62
CA PHE A 50 8.31 7.07 5.52
C PHE A 50 9.69 6.43 5.61
N ALA A 51 10.70 7.13 5.09
CA ALA A 51 12.09 6.81 5.36
C ALA A 51 12.34 6.99 6.86
N THR A 52 12.81 5.94 7.51
CA THR A 52 13.11 5.92 8.95
C THR A 52 14.57 6.34 9.17
N ASP A 53 14.81 7.19 10.17
CA ASP A 53 16.17 7.55 10.62
C ASP A 53 16.51 6.78 11.90
N TYR A 54 17.50 5.91 11.80
CA TYR A 54 18.04 5.12 12.90
C TYR A 54 19.27 5.82 13.47
N ARG A 55 19.14 6.36 14.67
CA ARG A 55 20.27 6.96 15.38
C ARG A 55 21.12 5.88 16.06
N VAL A 56 22.40 5.81 15.73
CA VAL A 56 23.32 4.75 16.18
C VAL A 56 24.60 5.33 16.76
N SER A 57 25.01 4.83 17.91
CA SER A 57 26.22 5.24 18.63
C SER A 57 27.30 4.17 18.72
N THR A 58 27.02 2.94 18.25
CA THR A 58 27.99 1.85 18.25
C THR A 58 27.94 1.01 16.97
N PRO A 59 29.02 0.29 16.63
CA PRO A 59 29.01 -0.63 15.48
C PRO A 59 27.96 -1.74 15.61
N ALA A 60 27.70 -2.23 16.83
CA ALA A 60 26.67 -3.23 17.07
C ALA A 60 25.27 -2.69 16.75
N GLN A 61 24.99 -1.43 17.10
CA GLN A 61 23.73 -0.78 16.79
C GLN A 61 23.52 -0.58 15.29
N ILE A 62 24.59 -0.40 14.50
CA ILE A 62 24.49 -0.39 13.02
C ILE A 62 23.98 -1.74 12.53
N SER A 63 24.59 -2.83 12.99
CA SER A 63 24.16 -4.19 12.61
C SER A 63 22.72 -4.47 13.02
N THR A 64 22.31 -4.05 14.23
CA THR A 64 20.93 -4.19 14.70
C THR A 64 19.95 -3.31 13.92
N ALA A 65 20.31 -2.07 13.61
CA ALA A 65 19.46 -1.17 12.83
C ALA A 65 19.24 -1.73 11.42
N LEU A 66 20.27 -2.29 10.79
CA LEU A 66 20.18 -2.91 9.46
C LEU A 66 19.25 -4.14 9.40
N THR A 67 18.97 -4.82 10.52
CA THR A 67 17.98 -5.93 10.51
C THR A 67 16.55 -5.42 10.39
N SER A 68 16.30 -4.19 10.82
CA SER A 68 14.97 -3.56 10.82
C SER A 68 14.80 -2.57 9.67
N ALA A 69 15.89 -1.97 9.22
CA ALA A 69 15.91 -0.97 8.17
C ALA A 69 15.55 -1.56 6.80
N ARG A 70 14.88 -0.74 6.00
CA ARG A 70 14.46 -1.04 4.63
C ARG A 70 15.23 -0.15 3.64
N PRO A 71 15.28 -0.53 2.35
CA PRO A 71 15.83 0.34 1.31
C PRO A 71 15.13 1.71 1.35
N GLY A 72 15.90 2.80 1.38
CA GLY A 72 15.42 4.17 1.56
C GLY A 72 15.63 4.72 2.98
N ASP A 73 15.92 3.88 3.97
CA ASP A 73 16.17 4.31 5.33
C ASP A 73 17.59 4.85 5.53
N THR A 74 17.76 5.65 6.59
CA THR A 74 19.03 6.27 6.96
C THR A 74 19.47 5.81 8.34
N LEU A 75 20.76 5.48 8.49
CA LEU A 75 21.43 5.27 9.76
C LEU A 75 22.31 6.49 10.04
N THR A 76 21.99 7.23 11.10
CA THR A 76 22.73 8.42 11.54
C THR A 76 23.66 8.07 12.70
N MET A 77 24.95 8.07 12.43
CA MET A 77 26.01 7.86 13.42
C MET A 77 26.11 9.08 14.34
N THR A 78 25.98 8.88 15.65
CA THR A 78 26.08 9.98 16.61
C THR A 78 27.48 10.56 16.64
N ASN A 79 27.56 11.88 16.84
CA ASN A 79 28.82 12.60 16.98
C ASN A 79 29.69 11.99 18.09
N GLY A 80 30.98 11.87 17.84
CA GLY A 80 31.97 11.35 18.79
C GLY A 80 33.15 10.65 18.12
N VAL A 81 34.06 10.18 18.97
CA VAL A 81 35.20 9.34 18.56
C VAL A 81 34.78 7.88 18.60
N TRP A 82 34.91 7.22 17.46
CA TRP A 82 34.64 5.80 17.27
C TRP A 82 35.99 5.09 17.23
N SER A 83 36.49 4.70 18.40
CA SER A 83 37.80 4.07 18.54
C SER A 83 37.73 2.56 18.30
N ASN A 84 38.65 2.05 17.48
CA ASN A 84 38.76 0.62 17.12
C ASN A 84 37.42 0.02 16.63
N ALA A 85 36.62 0.81 15.93
CA ALA A 85 35.29 0.43 15.48
C ALA A 85 35.37 -0.47 14.24
N ALA A 86 34.88 -1.70 14.35
CA ALA A 86 34.70 -2.62 13.22
C ALA A 86 33.26 -2.54 12.71
N ILE A 87 33.02 -1.74 11.67
CA ILE A 87 31.70 -1.49 11.11
C ILE A 87 31.50 -2.30 9.85
N VAL A 88 30.43 -3.10 9.81
CA VAL A 88 29.99 -3.82 8.61
C VAL A 88 28.64 -3.25 8.19
N PHE A 89 28.65 -2.50 7.10
CA PHE A 89 27.45 -1.90 6.53
C PHE A 89 27.05 -2.68 5.28
N LYS A 90 26.11 -3.63 5.44
CA LYS A 90 25.64 -4.50 4.37
C LYS A 90 24.16 -4.30 4.11
N GLY A 91 23.80 -3.86 2.91
CA GLY A 91 22.41 -3.65 2.50
C GLY A 91 22.27 -3.53 1.00
N PHE A 92 21.28 -4.22 0.43
CA PHE A 92 21.00 -4.19 -1.01
C PHE A 92 19.84 -3.23 -1.28
N GLY A 93 20.18 -1.98 -1.57
CA GLY A 93 19.22 -0.94 -1.95
C GLY A 93 19.05 -0.84 -3.47
N THR A 94 18.16 0.04 -3.92
CA THR A 94 18.05 0.42 -5.33
C THR A 94 18.57 1.83 -5.55
N SER A 95 18.77 2.25 -6.81
CA SER A 95 19.14 3.64 -7.12
C SER A 95 18.13 4.66 -6.62
N THR A 96 16.86 4.29 -6.44
CA THR A 96 15.80 5.17 -5.94
C THR A 96 15.58 5.05 -4.43
N ALA A 97 16.03 3.96 -3.81
CA ALA A 97 15.89 3.68 -2.39
C ALA A 97 17.16 2.99 -1.86
N PRO A 98 18.26 3.74 -1.65
CA PRO A 98 19.49 3.19 -1.09
C PRO A 98 19.38 3.03 0.43
N TYR A 99 20.23 2.19 1.02
CA TYR A 99 20.51 2.27 2.45
C TYR A 99 21.56 3.36 2.68
N LEU A 100 21.25 4.37 3.50
CA LEU A 100 22.17 5.46 3.77
C LEU A 100 22.84 5.30 5.14
N LEU A 101 24.16 5.40 5.20
CA LEU A 101 24.91 5.58 6.45
C LEU A 101 25.54 6.96 6.44
N ARG A 102 25.26 7.79 7.44
CA ARG A 102 25.79 9.17 7.53
C ARG A 102 26.28 9.51 8.93
N ALA A 103 27.18 10.48 9.02
CA ALA A 103 27.48 11.16 10.27
C ALA A 103 26.33 12.11 10.66
N GLU A 104 26.11 12.29 11.96
CA GLU A 104 25.14 13.25 12.50
C GLU A 104 25.50 14.70 12.12
N SER A 105 26.78 15.04 12.12
CA SER A 105 27.28 16.35 11.71
C SER A 105 28.57 16.21 10.90
N TYR A 106 28.83 17.16 10.00
CA TYR A 106 30.09 17.19 9.24
C TYR A 106 31.29 17.26 10.19
N GLY A 107 32.22 16.30 10.06
CA GLY A 107 33.37 16.16 10.96
C GLY A 107 33.02 15.70 12.39
N GLY A 108 31.75 15.43 12.69
CA GLY A 108 31.31 15.04 14.02
C GLY A 108 31.58 13.58 14.38
N VAL A 109 31.82 12.71 13.39
CA VAL A 109 32.18 11.30 13.59
C VAL A 109 33.64 11.10 13.19
N VAL A 110 34.47 10.71 14.15
CA VAL A 110 35.91 10.49 13.94
C VAL A 110 36.24 9.04 14.22
N LEU A 111 36.59 8.29 13.18
CA LEU A 111 37.07 6.90 13.31
C LEU A 111 38.57 6.92 13.64
N THR A 112 38.99 6.24 14.72
CA THR A 112 40.39 6.26 15.18
C THR A 112 40.91 4.86 15.54
N GLY A 113 42.23 4.72 15.65
CA GLY A 113 42.88 3.46 15.98
C GLY A 113 42.73 2.42 14.87
N SER A 114 42.43 1.17 15.23
CA SER A 114 42.26 0.05 14.29
C SER A 114 40.85 -0.02 13.69
N SER A 115 40.20 1.13 13.48
CA SER A 115 38.84 1.18 12.93
C SER A 115 38.79 0.76 11.46
N ASN A 116 37.71 0.09 11.06
CA ASN A 116 37.46 -0.32 9.69
C ASN A 116 35.97 -0.22 9.36
N LEU A 117 35.66 0.32 8.17
CA LEU A 117 34.31 0.37 7.61
C LEU A 117 34.27 -0.46 6.33
N ARG A 118 33.55 -1.58 6.38
CA ARG A 118 33.31 -2.43 5.21
C ARG A 118 31.89 -2.26 4.70
N ILE A 119 31.76 -1.82 3.46
CA ILE A 119 30.48 -1.61 2.78
C ILE A 119 30.25 -2.73 1.76
N THR A 120 29.04 -3.26 1.68
CA THR A 120 28.66 -4.29 0.70
C THR A 120 27.19 -4.13 0.32
N GLY A 121 26.88 -4.06 -0.97
CA GLY A 121 25.52 -3.83 -1.47
C GLY A 121 25.48 -3.81 -3.00
#